data_AF-A0A699XDG5-F1
#
_entry.id   AF-A0A699XDG5-F1
#
_cell.length_a   1.000
_cell.length_b   1.000
_cell.length_c   1.000
_cell.angle_alpha   90.00
_cell.angle_beta   90.00
_cell.angle_gamma   90.00
#
_symmetry.space_group_name_H-M   'P 1'
#
loop_
_entity.id
_entity.type
_entity.pdbx_description
1 polymer ?
#
loop_
_entity_poly.entity_id
_entity_poly.type
_entity_poly.pdbx_seq_one_letter_code
_entity_poly.pdbx_strand_id
1 'polypeptide(L)' 'MLGAAAFSMSGIKALRAIAETDFGVNTSIEQVMRLMVPFLAAGMRAETGVTDAAMISAQLKP' A
#
# COMPACT_ATOMS: atom_id res chain seq x y z
N MET A 1 -5.13 2.90 2.47
CA MET A 1 -4.21 2.57 1.34
C MET A 1 -3.31 3.76 0.96
N LEU A 2 -3.80 5.02 0.90
CA LEU A 2 -2.98 6.22 0.62
C LEU A 2 -1.73 6.36 1.53
N GLY A 3 -1.85 6.00 2.82
CA GLY A 3 -0.75 6.05 3.77
C GLY A 3 0.48 5.22 3.36
N ALA A 4 0.29 4.06 2.71
CA ALA A 4 1.39 3.23 2.23
C ALA A 4 2.20 3.95 1.13
N ALA A 5 1.52 4.67 0.24
CA ALA A 5 2.18 5.44 -0.81
C ALA A 5 2.90 6.66 -0.23
N ALA A 6 2.23 7.42 0.66
CA ALA A 6 2.82 8.57 1.32
C ALA A 6 4.08 8.21 2.12
N PHE A 7 4.02 7.15 2.92
CA PHE A 7 5.17 6.65 3.68
C PHE A 7 6.32 6.23 2.75
N SER A 8 6.02 5.41 1.73
CA SER A 8 7.05 4.88 0.83
C SER A 8 7.76 5.99 0.06
N MET A 9 7.02 6.99 -0.43
CA MET A 9 7.60 8.12 -1.16
C MET A 9 8.35 9.08 -0.24
N SER A 10 7.85 9.33 0.97
CA SER A 10 8.54 10.16 1.97
C SER A 10 9.86 9.52 2.43
N GLY A 11 9.87 8.20 2.66
CA GLY A 11 11.02 7.43 3.12
C GLY A 11 11.90 6.84 2.02
N ILE A 12 11.69 7.19 0.75
CA ILE A 12 12.22 6.44 -0.40
C ILE A 12 13.75 6.30 -0.42
N LYS A 13 14.49 7.27 0.12
CA LYS A 13 15.95 7.20 0.22
C LYS A 13 16.41 6.11 1.19
N ALA A 14 15.81 6.05 2.37
CA ALA A 14 16.13 5.04 3.39
C ALA A 14 15.72 3.65 2.90
N LEU A 15 14.52 3.52 2.32
CA LEU A 15 14.03 2.24 1.79
C LEU A 15 14.92 1.70 0.67
N ARG A 16 15.41 2.56 -0.23
CA ARG A 16 16.36 2.15 -1.28
C ARG A 16 17.73 1.77 -0.71
N ALA A 17 18.21 2.46 0.31
CA ALA A 17 19.47 2.10 0.98
C ALA A 17 19.37 0.72 1.66
N ILE A 18 18.22 0.41 2.27
CA ILE A 18 17.92 -0.92 2.82
C ILE A 18 17.90 -1.96 1.70
N ALA A 19 17.19 -1.69 0.60
CA ALA A 19 17.12 -2.62 -0.53
C ALA A 19 18.51 -2.92 -1.15
N GLU A 20 19.38 -1.92 -1.23
CA GLU A 20 20.76 -2.08 -1.67
C GLU A 20 21.59 -2.89 -0.66
N THR A 21 21.47 -2.60 0.63
CA THR A 21 22.25 -3.26 1.69
C THR A 21 21.86 -4.74 1.82
N ASP A 22 20.57 -5.03 1.81
CA ASP A 22 20.04 -6.35 2.14
C ASP A 22 19.98 -7.27 0.92
N PHE A 23 19.82 -6.70 -0.28
CA PHE A 23 19.58 -7.47 -1.51
C PHE A 23 20.49 -7.09 -2.68
N GLY A 24 21.34 -6.06 -2.56
CA GLY A 24 22.21 -5.60 -3.65
C GLY A 24 21.45 -5.06 -4.86
N VAL A 25 20.24 -4.53 -4.66
CA VAL A 25 19.38 -4.03 -5.75
C VAL A 25 19.04 -2.56 -5.62
N ASN A 26 19.31 -1.84 -6.70
CA ASN A 26 18.95 -0.43 -6.81
C ASN A 26 17.60 -0.26 -7.49
N THR A 27 16.53 -0.26 -6.69
CA THR A 27 15.16 -0.12 -7.21
C THR A 27 14.82 1.34 -7.51
N SER A 28 14.33 1.64 -8.71
CA SER A 28 13.90 2.99 -9.11
C SER A 28 12.55 3.37 -8.48
N ILE A 29 12.27 4.67 -8.38
CA ILE A 29 10.97 5.16 -7.86
C ILE A 29 9.81 4.65 -8.73
N GLU A 30 9.99 4.62 -10.06
CA GLU A 30 8.99 4.08 -10.98
C GLU A 30 8.72 2.59 -10.71
N GLN A 31 9.77 1.80 -10.49
CA GLN A 31 9.63 0.38 -10.13
C GLN A 31 8.86 0.22 -8.82
N VAL A 32 9.18 1.02 -7.79
CA VAL A 32 8.41 1.02 -6.53
C VAL A 32 6.94 1.33 -6.78
N MET A 33 6.62 2.37 -7.56
CA MET A 33 5.22 2.70 -7.89
C MET A 33 4.52 1.56 -8.63
N ARG A 34 5.19 0.90 -9.57
CA ARG A 34 4.66 -0.28 -10.28
C ARG A 34 4.41 -1.46 -9.34
N LEU A 35 5.26 -1.67 -8.34
CA LEU A 35 5.06 -2.69 -7.30
C LEU A 35 3.88 -2.35 -6.37
N MET A 36 3.59 -1.05 -6.16
CA MET A 36 2.43 -0.65 -5.36
C MET A 36 1.10 -0.99 -6.04
N VAL A 37 1.01 -0.94 -7.37
CA VAL A 37 -0.25 -1.20 -8.10
C VAL A 37 -0.88 -2.54 -7.74
N PRO A 38 -0.21 -3.71 -7.90
CA PRO A 38 -0.81 -4.99 -7.56
C PRO A 38 -1.10 -5.13 -6.06
N PHE A 39 -0.24 -4.58 -5.19
CA PHE A 39 -0.45 -4.60 -3.74
C PHE A 39 -1.72 -3.85 -3.33
N LEU A 40 -1.91 -2.62 -3.81
CA LEU A 40 -3.09 -1.81 -3.52
C LEU A 40 -4.35 -2.42 -4.15
N ALA A 41 -4.22 -2.93 -5.38
CA ALA A 41 -5.28 -3.60 -6.11
C ALA A 41 -5.81 -4.84 -5.37
N ALA A 42 -4.92 -5.63 -4.77
CA ALA A 42 -5.30 -6.78 -3.94
C ALA A 42 -6.00 -6.32 -2.66
N GLY A 43 -5.44 -5.32 -1.96
CA GLY A 43 -6.05 -4.79 -0.73
C GLY A 43 -7.46 -4.22 -0.92
N MET A 44 -7.74 -3.60 -2.06
CA MET A 44 -9.08 -3.09 -2.39
C MET A 44 -10.10 -4.19 -2.75
N ARG A 45 -9.63 -5.37 -3.15
CA ARG A 45 -10.48 -6.52 -3.51
C ARG A 45 -10.64 -7.52 -2.36
N ALA A 46 -9.93 -7.33 -1.26
CA ALA A 46 -10.03 -8.18 -0.09
C ALA A 46 -11.45 -8.13 0.50
N GLU A 47 -11.88 -9.23 1.11
CA GLU A 47 -13.13 -9.26 1.85
C GLU A 47 -13.12 -8.24 2.99
N THR A 48 -14.30 -7.75 3.35
CA THR A 48 -14.42 -6.82 4.46
C THR A 48 -13.99 -7.49 5.77
N GLY A 49 -13.16 -6.79 6.54
CA GLY A 49 -12.84 -7.20 7.91
C GLY A 49 -13.95 -6.84 8.91
N VAL A 50 -14.99 -6.12 8.48
CA VAL A 50 -16.14 -5.79 9.33
C VAL A 50 -17.06 -6.99 9.40
N THR A 51 -17.28 -7.52 10.60
CA THR A 51 -18.15 -8.69 10.84
C THR A 51 -19.52 -8.31 11.38
N ASP A 52 -19.69 -7.08 11.87
CA ASP A 52 -20.95 -6.60 12.43
C ASP A 52 -21.98 -6.31 11.32
N ALA A 53 -23.15 -6.95 11.40
CA ALA A 53 -24.18 -6.86 10.37
C ALA A 53 -24.78 -5.45 10.22
N ALA A 54 -24.93 -4.71 11.34
CA ALA A 54 -25.45 -3.36 11.30
C ALA A 54 -24.47 -2.42 10.56
N MET A 55 -23.18 -2.54 10.85
CA MET A 55 -22.11 -1.79 10.18
C MET A 55 -21.97 -2.13 8.70
N ILE A 56 -22.10 -3.41 8.32
CA ILE A 56 -22.08 -3.84 6.91
C ILE A 56 -23.25 -3.22 6.13
N SER A 57 -24.43 -3.14 6.75
CA SER A 57 -25.63 -2.59 6.13
C SER A 57 -25.69 -1.05 6.11
N ALA A 58 -24.75 -0.38 6.79
CA ALA A 58 -24.77 1.07 6.94
C ALA A 58 -24.61 1.77 5.60
N GLN A 59 -25.46 2.77 5.34
CA GLN A 59 -25.39 3.63 4.15
C GLN A 59 -25.09 5.07 4.57
N LEU A 60 -24.37 5.80 3.71
CA LEU A 60 -24.12 7.22 3.90
C LEU A 60 -25.46 7.96 3.90
N LYS A 61 -25.71 8.76 4.94
CA LYS A 61 -26.88 9.65 4.95
C LYS A 61 -26.63 10.85 4.02
N PRO A 62 -27.65 11.31 3.27
CA PRO A 62 -27.54 12.47 2.38
C PRO A 62 -27.06 13.74 3.10
#